data_AF-A0A7J6DLM7-F1
#
_entry.id   AF-A0A7J6DLM7-F1
#
_cell.length_a   1.000
_cell.length_b   1.000
_cell.length_c   1.000
_cell.angle_alpha   90.00
_cell.angle_beta   90.00
_cell.angle_gamma   90.00
#
_symmetry.space_group_name_H-M   'P 1'
#
loop_
_entity.id
_entity.type
_entity.pdbx_description
1 polymer ?
#
loop_
_entity_poly.entity_id
_entity_poly.type
_entity_poly.pdbx_seq_one_letter_code
_entity_poly.pdbx_strand_id
1 'polypeptide(L)'
;MFADDVMLFGQASVKEAEAFLECLNLYCSWSGQAVNFQKSTVFFSKGVPSIRANAIANLLARNKLLHNSVKLGMAEAIQQVCRLFQDHKSSSHVTPQKERIITTTPEDWIACFTDITTAPDHAFGAAVFRDWNNRLQTAFSSRLHVTDPTLAEATMLVIAANYAAKNNLHKVLFFCDNSPVVQYFNSSIPDNYHQKLAGAADRFRSNVHPLESFKLCHIPRSQNFCAHNMAKWAKLHNVTGDIDLGAIEVGVFSNEEEWIPGAKGIG
;
A
#
# COMPACT_ATOMS: atom_id res chain seq x y z
N MET A 1 6.73 15.25 -10.22
CA MET A 1 5.89 14.13 -10.70
C MET A 1 6.78 12.92 -10.77
N PHE A 2 6.57 11.92 -9.91
CA PHE A 2 7.29 10.65 -9.97
C PHE A 2 6.50 9.72 -10.88
N ALA A 3 7.15 9.00 -11.79
CA ALA A 3 6.49 7.94 -12.54
C ALA A 3 6.16 6.78 -11.59
N ASP A 4 4.89 6.38 -11.58
CA ASP A 4 4.43 5.13 -10.99
C ASP A 4 5.19 3.95 -11.64
N ASP A 5 5.39 2.87 -10.87
CA ASP A 5 6.21 1.72 -11.27
C ASP A 5 5.89 1.22 -12.70
N VAL A 6 6.92 1.14 -13.55
CA VAL A 6 6.78 0.69 -14.95
C VAL A 6 7.12 -0.80 -15.05
N MET A 7 6.22 -1.57 -15.66
CA MET A 7 6.47 -2.97 -16.02
C MET A 7 6.55 -3.15 -17.53
N LEU A 8 7.59 -3.88 -17.97
CA LEU A 8 7.85 -4.19 -19.37
C LEU A 8 7.75 -5.70 -19.57
N PHE A 9 7.03 -6.11 -20.62
CA PHE A 9 6.84 -7.52 -20.98
C PHE A 9 7.36 -7.74 -22.38
N GLY A 10 8.13 -8.81 -22.56
CA GLY A 10 8.66 -9.16 -23.87
C GLY A 10 9.25 -10.55 -23.87
N GLN A 11 9.72 -10.97 -25.04
CA GLN A 11 10.38 -12.25 -25.17
C GLN A 11 11.66 -12.26 -24.33
N ALA A 12 11.92 -13.34 -23.59
CA ALA A 12 13.18 -13.52 -22.85
C ALA A 12 14.35 -13.72 -23.82
N SER A 13 14.78 -12.65 -24.48
CA SER A 13 15.89 -12.56 -25.41
C SER A 13 16.74 -11.33 -25.10
N VAL A 14 18.03 -11.38 -25.47
CA VAL A 14 18.97 -10.26 -25.29
C VAL A 14 18.52 -9.04 -26.10
N LYS A 15 18.07 -9.27 -27.34
CA LYS A 15 17.57 -8.23 -28.26
C LYS A 15 16.40 -7.45 -27.68
N GLU A 16 15.44 -8.15 -27.07
CA GLU A 16 14.28 -7.51 -26.43
C GLU A 16 14.71 -6.65 -25.24
N ALA A 17 15.64 -7.16 -24.43
CA ALA A 17 16.15 -6.44 -23.27
C ALA A 17 16.95 -5.18 -23.66
N GLU A 18 17.70 -5.22 -24.77
CA GLU A 18 18.36 -4.05 -25.35
C GLU A 18 17.33 -3.00 -25.81
N ALA A 19 16.26 -3.42 -26.50
CA ALA A 19 15.19 -2.52 -26.91
C ALA A 19 14.50 -1.85 -25.71
N PHE A 20 14.29 -2.59 -24.61
CA PHE A 20 13.77 -2.00 -23.37
C PHE A 20 14.69 -0.93 -22.80
N LEU A 21 16.00 -1.17 -22.75
CA LEU A 21 16.96 -0.17 -22.27
C LEU A 21 16.97 1.07 -23.16
N GLU A 22 16.90 0.90 -24.48
CA GLU A 22 16.83 2.02 -25.43
C GLU A 22 15.60 2.88 -25.20
N CYS A 23 14.42 2.26 -25.07
CA CYS A 23 13.16 2.95 -24.77
C CYS A 23 13.23 3.70 -23.43
N LEU A 24 13.76 3.07 -22.38
CA LEU A 24 13.90 3.69 -21.06
C LEU A 24 14.87 4.87 -21.10
N ASN A 25 16.00 4.75 -21.81
CA ASN A 25 16.97 5.84 -21.96
C ASN A 25 16.37 7.02 -22.73
N LEU A 26 15.64 6.74 -23.81
CA LEU A 26 14.95 7.76 -24.59
C LEU A 26 13.92 8.50 -23.73
N TYR A 27 13.11 7.76 -22.98
CA TYR A 27 12.16 8.34 -22.03
C TYR A 27 12.84 9.22 -20.98
N CYS A 28 13.93 8.74 -20.36
CA CYS A 28 14.71 9.52 -19.39
C CYS A 28 15.24 10.83 -20.00
N SER A 29 15.73 10.77 -21.25
CA SER A 29 16.26 11.95 -21.95
C SER A 29 15.19 13.02 -22.22
N TRP A 30 13.95 12.60 -22.49
CA TRP A 30 12.85 13.52 -22.79
C TRP A 30 12.16 14.05 -21.53
N SER A 31 11.99 13.20 -20.52
CA SER A 31 11.25 13.54 -19.30
C SER A 31 12.11 14.21 -18.23
N GLY A 32 13.44 14.08 -18.31
CA GLY A 32 14.37 14.47 -17.24
C GLY A 32 14.30 13.56 -16.01
N GLN A 33 13.54 12.46 -16.07
CA GLN A 33 13.46 11.47 -15.00
C GLN A 33 14.56 10.41 -15.16
N ALA A 34 14.86 9.69 -14.08
CA ALA A 34 15.85 8.62 -14.07
C ALA A 34 15.23 7.31 -13.57
N VAL A 35 15.51 6.21 -14.25
CA VAL A 35 15.12 4.86 -13.80
C VAL A 35 15.96 4.47 -12.58
N ASN A 36 15.29 4.16 -11.48
CA ASN A 36 15.95 3.57 -10.32
C ASN A 36 16.15 2.07 -10.55
N PHE A 37 17.23 1.71 -11.24
CA PHE A 37 17.55 0.31 -11.49
C PHE A 37 17.67 -0.49 -10.20
N GLN A 38 18.19 0.08 -9.10
CA GLN A 38 18.31 -0.58 -7.79
C GLN A 38 16.99 -1.13 -7.28
N LYS A 39 15.89 -0.42 -7.50
CA LYS A 39 14.52 -0.85 -7.17
C LYS A 39 13.86 -1.70 -8.26
N SER A 40 14.43 -1.78 -9.47
CA SER A 40 13.92 -2.62 -10.56
C SER A 40 14.25 -4.11 -10.35
N THR A 41 13.29 -4.96 -10.74
CA THR A 41 13.36 -6.42 -10.69
C THR A 41 13.04 -7.02 -12.07
N VAL A 42 13.58 -8.21 -12.35
CA VAL A 42 13.38 -8.94 -13.62
C VAL A 42 12.93 -10.36 -13.32
N PHE A 43 11.91 -10.83 -14.03
CA PHE A 43 11.33 -12.15 -13.86
C PHE A 43 11.42 -12.98 -15.17
N PHE A 44 11.58 -14.30 -15.04
CA PHE A 44 11.69 -15.21 -16.17
C PHE A 44 10.69 -16.37 -16.03
N SER A 45 10.11 -16.81 -17.15
CA SER A 45 9.23 -17.97 -17.17
C SER A 45 10.01 -19.28 -16.98
N LYS A 46 9.32 -20.34 -16.53
CA LYS A 46 9.91 -21.66 -16.21
C LYS A 46 10.66 -22.34 -17.37
N GLY A 47 10.46 -21.89 -18.61
CA GLY A 47 11.12 -22.44 -19.80
C GLY A 47 12.38 -21.68 -20.25
N VAL A 48 12.78 -20.61 -19.56
CA VAL A 48 13.96 -19.82 -19.94
C VAL A 48 15.22 -20.50 -19.39
N PRO A 49 16.19 -20.90 -20.24
CA PRO A 49 17.43 -21.49 -19.78
C PRO A 49 18.21 -20.52 -18.87
N SER A 50 18.80 -21.01 -17.78
CA SER A 50 19.53 -20.19 -16.81
C SER A 50 20.62 -19.32 -17.43
N ILE A 51 21.31 -19.82 -18.45
CA ILE A 51 22.33 -19.07 -19.19
C ILE A 51 21.72 -17.82 -19.85
N ARG A 52 20.55 -17.96 -20.46
CA ARG A 52 19.83 -16.86 -21.11
C ARG A 52 19.27 -15.87 -20.09
N ALA A 53 18.68 -16.39 -19.00
CA ALA A 53 18.18 -15.58 -17.90
C ALA A 53 19.31 -14.73 -17.29
N ASN A 54 20.48 -15.34 -17.03
CA ASN A 54 21.66 -14.64 -16.52
C ASN A 54 22.18 -13.59 -17.51
N ALA A 55 22.21 -13.88 -18.81
CA ALA A 55 22.63 -12.92 -19.83
C ALA A 55 21.72 -11.67 -19.86
N ILE A 56 20.40 -11.88 -19.84
CA ILE A 56 19.40 -10.80 -19.83
C ILE A 56 19.46 -10.03 -18.51
N ALA A 57 19.52 -10.74 -17.38
CA ALA A 57 19.62 -10.11 -16.07
C ALA A 57 20.90 -9.28 -15.94
N ASN A 58 22.04 -9.78 -16.40
CA ASN A 58 23.29 -9.02 -16.43
C ASN A 58 23.22 -7.82 -17.36
N LEU A 59 22.55 -7.93 -18.51
CA LEU A 59 22.39 -6.79 -19.43
C LEU A 59 21.54 -5.68 -18.78
N LEU A 60 20.42 -6.04 -18.15
CA LEU A 60 19.54 -5.10 -17.45
C LEU A 60 20.13 -4.60 -16.12
N ALA A 61 20.97 -5.40 -15.46
CA ALA A 61 21.64 -5.08 -14.21
C ALA A 61 23.04 -4.47 -14.39
N ARG A 62 23.60 -4.38 -15.61
CA ARG A 62 24.90 -3.72 -15.86
C ARG A 62 24.87 -2.21 -15.55
N ASN A 63 23.71 -1.68 -15.17
CA ASN A 63 23.53 -0.37 -14.52
C ASN A 63 23.42 -0.43 -12.97
N LYS A 64 23.79 -1.54 -12.30
CA LYS A 64 23.80 -1.66 -10.83
C LYS A 64 25.20 -1.89 -10.25
N LEU A 65 25.57 -1.01 -9.32
CA LEU A 65 26.22 -1.46 -8.08
C LEU A 65 25.18 -2.26 -7.25
N LEU A 66 25.40 -3.58 -7.21
CA LEU A 66 25.28 -4.55 -6.11
C LEU A 66 24.17 -4.39 -5.03
N HIS A 67 23.22 -5.36 -4.94
CA HIS A 67 23.10 -6.43 -3.91
C HIS A 67 21.69 -7.08 -3.80
N ASN A 68 21.70 -8.35 -3.36
CA ASN A 68 20.62 -9.23 -2.86
C ASN A 68 19.42 -9.59 -3.75
N SER A 69 19.59 -10.71 -4.46
CA SER A 69 18.56 -11.43 -5.21
C SER A 69 17.60 -12.19 -4.28
N VAL A 70 16.44 -11.61 -3.98
CA VAL A 70 15.28 -12.39 -3.54
C VAL A 70 14.62 -12.99 -4.79
N LYS A 71 14.64 -14.33 -4.91
CA LYS A 71 13.91 -15.04 -5.96
C LYS A 71 12.44 -15.14 -5.54
N LEU A 72 11.61 -14.20 -5.99
CA LEU A 72 10.15 -14.36 -5.93
C LEU A 72 9.71 -15.43 -6.95
N GLY A 73 8.79 -16.29 -6.55
CA GLY A 73 8.20 -17.31 -7.42
C GLY A 73 7.27 -16.68 -8.48
N MET A 74 7.14 -17.33 -9.64
CA MET A 74 6.25 -16.87 -10.73
C MET A 74 4.80 -16.63 -10.27
N ALA A 75 4.29 -17.39 -9.30
CA ALA A 75 2.95 -17.17 -8.76
C ALA A 75 2.84 -15.85 -7.98
N GLU A 76 3.88 -15.49 -7.23
CA GLU A 76 3.98 -14.23 -6.49
C GLU A 76 4.20 -13.06 -7.45
N ALA A 77 4.99 -13.26 -8.50
CA ALA A 77 5.15 -12.29 -9.59
C ALA A 77 3.83 -12.07 -10.34
N ILE A 78 3.07 -13.13 -10.64
CA ILE A 78 1.74 -13.03 -11.26
C ILE A 78 0.77 -12.32 -10.32
N GLN A 79 0.78 -12.61 -9.02
CA GLN A 79 -0.04 -11.88 -8.05
C GLN A 79 0.33 -10.40 -7.98
N GLN A 80 1.62 -10.06 -8.00
CA GLN A 80 2.07 -8.67 -8.08
C GLN A 80 1.63 -8.00 -9.39
N VAL A 81 1.72 -8.69 -10.52
CA VAL A 81 1.25 -8.20 -11.82
C VAL A 81 -0.27 -8.01 -11.81
N CYS A 82 -1.04 -8.94 -11.29
CA CYS A 82 -2.49 -8.82 -11.17
C CYS A 82 -2.89 -7.67 -10.25
N ARG A 83 -2.17 -7.49 -9.14
CA ARG A 83 -2.38 -6.36 -8.22
C ARG A 83 -2.09 -5.04 -8.92
N LEU A 84 -0.90 -4.89 -9.49
CA LEU A 84 -0.49 -3.68 -10.19
C LEU A 84 -1.35 -3.40 -11.42
N PHE A 85 -1.86 -4.43 -12.11
CA PHE A 85 -2.81 -4.27 -13.21
C PHE A 85 -4.19 -3.83 -12.71
N GLN A 86 -4.68 -4.33 -11.57
CA GLN A 86 -5.91 -3.79 -10.96
C GLN A 86 -5.71 -2.34 -10.50
N ASP A 87 -4.55 -2.03 -9.92
CA ASP A 87 -4.16 -0.67 -9.53
C ASP A 87 -4.08 0.24 -10.78
N HIS A 88 -3.50 -0.23 -11.89
CA HIS A 88 -3.45 0.50 -13.17
C HIS A 88 -4.82 0.63 -13.83
N LYS A 89 -5.65 -0.41 -13.81
CA LYS A 89 -7.03 -0.37 -14.33
C LYS A 89 -7.86 0.68 -13.58
N SER A 90 -7.63 0.85 -12.29
CA SER A 90 -8.24 1.93 -11.51
C SER A 90 -7.69 3.32 -11.85
N SER A 91 -6.50 3.40 -12.45
CA SER A 91 -5.84 4.65 -12.90
C SER A 91 -5.98 4.95 -14.40
N SER A 92 -6.51 4.02 -15.21
CA SER A 92 -6.54 4.14 -16.69
C SER A 92 -7.70 5.00 -17.23
N HIS A 93 -8.50 5.61 -16.37
CA HIS A 93 -9.35 6.72 -16.79
C HIS A 93 -8.56 8.01 -16.68
N VAL A 94 -8.19 8.60 -17.81
CA VAL A 94 -7.84 10.02 -17.89
C VAL A 94 -9.11 10.80 -17.58
N THR A 95 -9.35 11.03 -16.29
CA THR A 95 -10.43 11.89 -15.81
C THR A 95 -9.82 13.24 -15.44
N PRO A 96 -10.46 14.38 -15.79
CA PRO A 96 -9.99 15.70 -15.41
C PRO A 96 -9.75 15.74 -13.90
N GLN A 97 -8.59 16.24 -13.46
CA GLN A 97 -8.28 16.61 -12.08
C GLN A 97 -8.88 15.66 -11.02
N LYS A 98 -8.29 14.45 -10.88
CA LYS A 98 -8.62 13.39 -9.89
C LYS A 98 -9.47 13.93 -8.73
N GLU A 99 -10.80 13.81 -8.84
CA GLU A 99 -11.72 14.34 -7.83
C GLU A 99 -11.26 13.82 -6.46
N ARG A 100 -10.94 14.75 -5.56
CA ARG A 100 -10.56 14.41 -4.18
C ARG A 100 -11.76 13.66 -3.60
N ILE A 101 -11.57 12.41 -3.20
CA ILE A 101 -12.64 11.70 -2.50
C ILE A 101 -12.87 12.49 -1.23
N ILE A 102 -14.13 12.86 -1.01
CA ILE A 102 -14.53 13.56 0.20
C ILE A 102 -14.36 12.57 1.35
N THR A 103 -13.26 12.69 2.07
CA THR A 103 -12.99 11.91 3.28
C THR A 103 -13.58 12.56 4.53
N THR A 104 -14.20 13.74 4.40
CA THR A 104 -14.96 14.36 5.49
C THR A 104 -16.20 13.53 5.75
N THR A 105 -16.38 13.12 6.99
CA THR A 105 -17.52 12.30 7.39
C THR A 105 -18.76 13.15 7.61
N PRO A 106 -19.95 12.55 7.67
CA PRO A 106 -21.12 13.22 8.24
C PRO A 106 -20.83 13.68 9.68
N GLU A 107 -21.65 14.60 10.19
CA GLU A 107 -21.59 15.04 11.58
C GLU A 107 -21.72 13.83 12.53
N ASP A 108 -20.96 13.86 13.64
CA ASP A 108 -20.84 12.79 14.65
C ASP A 108 -20.21 11.47 14.18
N TRP A 109 -19.67 11.40 12.95
CA TRP A 109 -18.90 10.23 12.50
C TRP A 109 -17.40 10.43 12.75
N ILE A 110 -16.71 9.31 12.95
CA ILE A 110 -15.24 9.24 13.01
C ILE A 110 -14.71 8.56 11.75
N ALA A 111 -13.81 9.22 11.03
CA ALA A 111 -13.03 8.59 9.96
C ALA A 111 -11.89 7.80 10.55
N CYS A 112 -11.70 6.56 10.12
CA CYS A 112 -10.59 5.69 10.47
C CYS A 112 -9.78 5.35 9.22
N PHE A 113 -8.57 5.91 9.09
CA PHE A 113 -7.67 5.63 7.99
C PHE A 113 -6.69 4.53 8.38
N THR A 114 -6.58 3.48 7.58
CA THR A 114 -5.63 2.37 7.81
C THR A 114 -4.59 2.29 6.71
N ASP A 115 -3.37 1.92 7.05
CA ASP A 115 -2.32 1.53 6.10
C ASP A 115 -1.30 0.61 6.78
N ILE A 116 -0.51 -0.08 5.97
CA ILE A 116 0.61 -0.92 6.43
C ILE A 116 1.91 -0.59 5.70
N THR A 117 3.01 -0.89 6.36
CA THR A 117 4.34 -0.95 5.76
C THR A 117 4.97 -2.31 6.04
N THR A 118 5.58 -2.90 5.02
CA THR A 118 6.14 -4.25 5.10
C THR A 118 7.55 -4.24 5.70
N ALA A 119 7.88 -5.31 6.41
CA ALA A 119 9.23 -5.67 6.86
C ALA A 119 9.53 -7.13 6.39
N PRO A 120 10.77 -7.64 6.51
CA PRO A 120 11.13 -8.95 5.95
C PRO A 120 10.29 -10.13 6.49
N ASP A 121 9.89 -10.07 7.75
CA ASP A 121 9.25 -11.17 8.49
C ASP A 121 7.92 -10.77 9.14
N HIS A 122 7.50 -9.51 9.00
CA HIS A 122 6.27 -8.97 9.58
C HIS A 122 5.83 -7.70 8.80
N ALA A 123 4.71 -7.11 9.20
CA ALA A 123 4.31 -5.77 8.78
C ALA A 123 4.08 -4.87 10.00
N PHE A 124 4.16 -3.57 9.80
CA PHE A 124 3.69 -2.57 10.74
C PHE A 124 2.46 -1.91 10.15
N GLY A 125 1.38 -1.87 10.91
CA GLY A 125 0.17 -1.17 10.52
C GLY A 125 -0.13 0.00 11.43
N ALA A 126 -0.87 0.96 10.91
CA ALA A 126 -1.38 2.09 11.67
C ALA A 126 -2.85 2.34 11.35
N ALA A 127 -3.56 2.87 12.34
CA ALA A 127 -4.87 3.47 12.14
C ALA A 127 -4.89 4.88 12.73
N VAL A 128 -5.47 5.82 11.99
CA VAL A 128 -5.60 7.23 12.36
C VAL A 128 -7.08 7.58 12.40
N PHE A 129 -7.55 8.10 13.53
CA PHE A 129 -8.95 8.44 13.75
C PHE A 129 -9.15 9.96 13.77
N ARG A 130 -10.08 10.46 12.95
CA ARG A 130 -10.41 11.88 12.87
C ARG A 130 -11.91 12.10 12.98
N ASP A 131 -12.31 13.21 13.60
CA ASP A 131 -13.71 13.62 13.60
C ASP A 131 -14.16 14.21 12.25
N TRP A 132 -15.44 14.56 12.16
CA TRP A 132 -16.04 15.17 10.97
C TRP A 132 -15.46 16.54 10.60
N ASN A 133 -14.80 17.22 11.54
CA ASN A 133 -14.05 18.45 11.32
C ASN A 133 -12.59 18.18 10.95
N ASN A 134 -12.25 16.93 10.62
CA ASN A 134 -10.91 16.46 10.27
C ASN A 134 -9.88 16.63 11.40
N ARG A 135 -10.31 16.84 12.65
CA ARG A 135 -9.42 16.94 13.81
C ARG A 135 -8.99 15.55 14.23
N LEU A 136 -7.70 15.41 14.52
CA LEU A 136 -7.13 14.17 15.01
C LEU A 136 -7.67 13.87 16.41
N GLN A 137 -8.26 12.69 16.58
CA GLN A 137 -8.83 12.23 17.84
C GLN A 137 -7.88 11.25 18.53
N THR A 138 -7.45 10.22 17.80
CA THR A 138 -6.49 9.23 18.30
C THR A 138 -5.79 8.55 17.12
N ALA A 139 -4.68 7.88 17.40
CA ALA A 139 -4.01 6.99 16.48
C ALA A 139 -3.48 5.78 17.26
N PHE A 140 -3.40 4.64 16.59
CA PHE A 140 -2.71 3.48 17.14
C PHE A 140 -1.88 2.80 16.05
N SER A 141 -0.88 2.04 16.48
CA SER A 141 -0.04 1.22 15.60
C SER A 141 0.04 -0.21 16.10
N SER A 142 0.34 -1.14 15.21
CA SER A 142 0.45 -2.55 15.56
C SER A 142 1.49 -3.27 14.71
N ARG A 143 2.18 -4.23 15.32
CA ARG A 143 2.99 -5.20 14.60
C ARG A 143 2.11 -6.36 14.15
N LEU A 144 2.13 -6.66 12.87
CA LEU A 144 1.33 -7.70 12.25
C LEU A 144 2.26 -8.86 11.87
N HIS A 145 2.03 -10.04 12.44
CA HIS A 145 2.80 -11.25 12.12
C HIS A 145 2.33 -11.90 10.81
N VAL A 146 2.34 -11.11 9.74
CA VAL A 146 1.95 -11.48 8.39
C VAL A 146 2.90 -10.81 7.40
N THR A 147 3.29 -11.56 6.38
CA THR A 147 4.18 -11.08 5.31
C THR A 147 3.44 -10.77 4.02
N ASP A 148 2.27 -11.41 3.80
CA ASP A 148 1.40 -11.12 2.67
C ASP A 148 0.76 -9.73 2.84
N PRO A 149 1.03 -8.76 1.95
CA PRO A 149 0.53 -7.40 2.12
C PRO A 149 -1.00 -7.30 2.12
N THR A 150 -1.69 -8.07 1.28
CA THR A 150 -3.17 -8.05 1.23
C THR A 150 -3.78 -8.56 2.54
N LEU A 151 -3.21 -9.62 3.12
CA LEU A 151 -3.61 -10.12 4.42
C LEU A 151 -3.21 -9.15 5.55
N ALA A 152 -2.09 -8.43 5.41
CA ALA A 152 -1.68 -7.37 6.33
C ALA A 152 -2.71 -6.23 6.37
N GLU A 153 -3.15 -5.73 5.22
CA GLU A 153 -4.22 -4.72 5.11
C GLU A 153 -5.52 -5.20 5.77
N ALA A 154 -5.95 -6.41 5.43
CA ALA A 154 -7.15 -7.02 6.01
C ALA A 154 -7.02 -7.19 7.53
N THR A 155 -5.84 -7.59 8.02
CA THR A 155 -5.56 -7.72 9.45
C THR A 155 -5.56 -6.35 10.13
N MET A 156 -5.02 -5.31 9.48
CA MET A 156 -5.00 -3.96 10.02
C MET A 156 -6.41 -3.39 10.19
N LEU A 157 -7.30 -3.62 9.22
CA LEU A 157 -8.73 -3.29 9.34
C LEU A 157 -9.40 -4.01 10.52
N VAL A 158 -9.12 -5.31 10.72
CA VAL A 158 -9.66 -6.07 11.86
C VAL A 158 -9.23 -5.47 13.19
N ILE A 159 -7.96 -5.08 13.30
CA ILE A 159 -7.43 -4.45 14.52
C ILE A 159 -8.05 -3.07 14.72
N ALA A 160 -8.22 -2.29 13.65
CA ALA A 160 -8.85 -0.97 13.72
C ALA A 160 -10.33 -1.06 14.15
N ALA A 161 -11.08 -2.04 13.65
CA ALA A 161 -12.45 -2.30 14.09
C ALA A 161 -12.51 -2.67 15.58
N ASN A 162 -11.63 -3.56 16.04
CA ASN A 162 -11.54 -3.93 17.46
C ASN A 162 -11.21 -2.72 18.34
N TYR A 163 -10.28 -1.87 17.87
CA TYR A 163 -9.90 -0.66 18.57
C TYR A 163 -11.08 0.31 18.70
N ALA A 164 -11.83 0.51 17.61
CA ALA A 164 -13.03 1.35 17.61
C ALA A 164 -14.08 0.85 18.62
N ALA A 165 -14.35 -0.46 18.63
CA ALA A 165 -15.30 -1.06 19.56
C ALA A 165 -14.84 -0.94 21.03
N LYS A 166 -13.56 -1.22 21.31
CA LYS A 166 -13.00 -1.12 22.68
C LYS A 166 -13.03 0.31 23.23
N ASN A 167 -12.90 1.30 22.35
CA ASN A 167 -12.95 2.71 22.71
C ASN A 167 -14.37 3.30 22.62
N ASN A 168 -15.40 2.45 22.51
CA ASN A 168 -16.81 2.85 22.45
C ASN A 168 -17.11 3.90 21.37
N LEU A 169 -16.46 3.81 20.20
CA LEU A 169 -16.84 4.64 19.07
C LEU A 169 -18.22 4.21 18.56
N HIS A 170 -19.08 5.18 18.24
CA HIS A 170 -20.46 4.89 17.82
C HIS A 170 -20.58 4.71 16.31
N LYS A 171 -20.10 5.70 15.53
CA LYS A 171 -20.23 5.73 14.06
C LYS A 171 -18.87 5.86 13.41
N VAL A 172 -18.45 4.85 12.63
CA VAL A 172 -17.09 4.81 12.07
C VAL A 172 -17.09 4.60 10.56
N LEU A 173 -16.40 5.47 9.84
CA LEU A 173 -16.10 5.34 8.42
C LEU A 173 -14.66 4.84 8.24
N PHE A 174 -14.50 3.57 7.91
CA PHE A 174 -13.19 2.96 7.68
C PHE A 174 -12.71 3.22 6.24
N PHE A 175 -11.47 3.66 6.10
CA PHE A 175 -10.78 3.87 4.83
C PHE A 175 -9.58 2.93 4.72
N CYS A 176 -9.48 2.24 3.58
CA CYS A 176 -8.36 1.38 3.21
C CYS A 176 -8.04 1.59 1.72
N ASP A 177 -6.77 1.61 1.36
CA ASP A 177 -6.32 1.79 -0.02
C ASP A 177 -6.24 0.47 -0.81
N ASN A 178 -6.54 -0.67 -0.17
CA ASN A 178 -6.55 -1.98 -0.79
C ASN A 178 -7.95 -2.34 -1.30
N SER A 179 -8.22 -2.03 -2.58
CA SER A 179 -9.54 -2.28 -3.21
C SER A 179 -10.02 -3.74 -3.12
N PRO A 180 -9.19 -4.78 -3.36
CA PRO A 180 -9.62 -6.17 -3.17
C PRO A 180 -10.11 -6.49 -1.75
N VAL A 181 -9.43 -5.98 -0.72
CA VAL A 181 -9.85 -6.19 0.68
C VAL A 181 -11.19 -5.50 0.94
N VAL A 182 -11.34 -4.24 0.51
CA VAL A 182 -12.59 -3.47 0.68
C VAL A 182 -13.76 -4.17 -0.01
N GLN A 183 -13.57 -4.61 -1.26
CA GLN A 183 -14.60 -5.31 -2.03
C GLN A 183 -15.00 -6.62 -1.34
N TYR A 184 -14.04 -7.42 -0.89
CA TYR A 184 -14.30 -8.70 -0.23
C TYR A 184 -14.97 -8.54 1.14
N PHE A 185 -14.59 -7.53 1.91
CA PHE A 185 -15.19 -7.28 3.23
C PHE A 185 -16.65 -6.81 3.10
N ASN A 186 -16.94 -6.01 2.07
CA ASN A 186 -18.28 -5.53 1.75
C ASN A 186 -19.15 -6.56 1.01
N SER A 187 -18.59 -7.64 0.45
CA SER A 187 -19.38 -8.64 -0.28
C SER A 187 -20.15 -9.56 0.65
N SER A 188 -21.44 -9.77 0.35
CA SER A 188 -22.30 -10.74 1.04
C SER A 188 -22.00 -12.19 0.65
N ILE A 189 -21.22 -12.41 -0.42
CA ILE A 189 -20.90 -13.72 -0.98
C ILE A 189 -19.37 -13.90 -0.91
N PRO A 190 -18.84 -14.96 -0.28
CA PRO A 190 -17.42 -15.26 -0.31
C PRO A 190 -17.00 -15.60 -1.75
N ASP A 191 -16.13 -14.79 -2.35
CA ASP A 191 -15.48 -15.16 -3.61
C ASP A 191 -14.38 -16.20 -3.34
N ASN A 192 -14.37 -17.29 -4.11
CA ASN A 192 -13.33 -18.32 -4.06
C ASN A 192 -11.92 -17.77 -4.32
N TYR A 193 -11.80 -16.59 -4.94
CA TYR A 193 -10.52 -15.95 -5.24
C TYR A 193 -9.72 -15.50 -4.00
N HIS A 194 -10.40 -15.27 -2.86
CA HIS A 194 -9.79 -14.66 -1.67
C HIS A 194 -10.06 -15.43 -0.37
N GLN A 195 -10.03 -16.77 -0.42
CA GLN A 195 -10.22 -17.61 0.77
C GLN A 195 -9.30 -17.23 1.95
N LYS A 196 -8.09 -16.73 1.68
CA LYS A 196 -7.16 -16.25 2.73
C LYS A 196 -7.71 -15.07 3.54
N LEU A 197 -8.69 -14.32 3.02
CA LEU A 197 -9.30 -13.16 3.67
C LEU A 197 -10.53 -13.53 4.50
N ALA A 198 -11.10 -14.73 4.35
CA ALA A 198 -12.35 -15.13 5.00
C ALA A 198 -12.31 -14.92 6.52
N GLY A 199 -11.29 -15.47 7.20
CA GLY A 199 -11.15 -15.30 8.65
C GLY A 199 -10.89 -13.86 9.09
N ALA A 200 -10.30 -13.01 8.24
CA ALA A 200 -10.16 -11.59 8.54
C ALA A 200 -11.51 -10.86 8.37
N ALA A 201 -12.26 -11.14 7.32
CA ALA A 201 -13.58 -10.57 7.07
C ALA A 201 -14.58 -10.91 8.19
N ASP A 202 -14.59 -12.17 8.65
CA ASP A 202 -15.48 -12.59 9.74
C ASP A 202 -15.15 -11.87 11.05
N ARG A 203 -13.86 -11.79 11.40
CA ARG A 203 -13.41 -11.03 12.58
C ARG A 203 -13.71 -9.54 12.46
N PHE A 204 -13.57 -8.95 11.27
CA PHE A 204 -13.93 -7.56 11.04
C PHE A 204 -15.42 -7.35 11.33
N ARG A 205 -16.30 -8.18 10.76
CA ARG A 205 -17.76 -8.13 10.99
C ARG A 205 -18.13 -8.30 12.47
N SER A 206 -17.48 -9.23 13.17
CA SER A 206 -17.68 -9.39 14.62
C SER A 206 -17.24 -8.15 15.41
N ASN A 207 -16.12 -7.53 15.04
CA ASN A 207 -15.57 -6.38 15.74
C ASN A 207 -16.36 -5.08 15.48
N VAL A 208 -17.02 -4.92 14.33
CA VAL A 208 -17.85 -3.75 14.04
C VAL A 208 -19.29 -3.89 14.55
N HIS A 209 -19.73 -5.09 14.93
CA HIS A 209 -21.08 -5.33 15.45
C HIS A 209 -21.47 -4.45 16.67
N PRO A 210 -20.55 -4.10 17.60
CA PRO A 210 -20.86 -3.20 18.71
C PRO A 210 -21.05 -1.72 18.30
N LEU A 211 -20.65 -1.32 17.09
CA LEU A 211 -20.79 0.04 16.60
C LEU A 211 -22.26 0.33 16.24
N GLU A 212 -22.76 1.53 16.49
CA GLU A 212 -24.10 1.97 16.06
C GLU A 212 -24.20 1.97 14.52
N SER A 213 -23.14 2.41 13.84
CA SER A 213 -23.07 2.39 12.38
C SER A 213 -21.64 2.30 11.90
N PHE A 214 -21.43 1.63 10.77
CA PHE A 214 -20.14 1.65 10.11
C PHE A 214 -20.27 1.60 8.59
N LYS A 215 -19.22 2.06 7.91
CA LYS A 215 -19.01 1.86 6.47
C LYS A 215 -17.53 1.57 6.23
N LEU A 216 -17.24 0.73 5.24
CA LEU A 216 -15.88 0.48 4.75
C LEU A 216 -15.77 0.99 3.31
N CYS A 217 -14.87 1.93 3.09
CA CYS A 217 -14.68 2.60 1.81
C CYS A 217 -13.24 2.45 1.32
N HIS A 218 -13.11 2.31 0.00
CA HIS A 218 -11.82 2.40 -0.66
C HIS A 218 -11.40 3.86 -0.77
N ILE A 219 -10.13 4.15 -0.47
CA ILE A 219 -9.51 5.46 -0.68
C ILE A 219 -8.26 5.31 -1.56
N PRO A 220 -8.04 6.18 -2.56
CA PRO A 220 -6.79 6.15 -3.31
C PRO A 220 -5.58 6.35 -2.40
N ARG A 221 -4.50 5.60 -2.65
CA ARG A 221 -3.24 5.75 -1.92
C ARG A 221 -2.72 7.19 -1.88
N SER A 222 -2.90 7.93 -2.98
CA SER A 222 -2.55 9.37 -3.09
C SER A 222 -3.39 10.29 -2.20
N GLN A 223 -4.34 9.76 -1.44
CA GLN A 223 -5.19 10.48 -0.49
C GLN A 223 -5.16 9.86 0.92
N ASN A 224 -4.35 8.80 1.13
CA ASN A 224 -4.22 8.09 2.40
C ASN A 224 -2.87 8.37 3.10
N PHE A 225 -2.32 9.58 2.90
CA PHE A 225 -0.98 9.92 3.41
C PHE A 225 -0.87 9.82 4.93
N CYS A 226 -1.91 10.18 5.69
CA CYS A 226 -1.81 10.20 7.15
C CYS A 226 -1.59 8.80 7.75
N ALA A 227 -2.30 7.79 7.26
CA ALA A 227 -2.10 6.42 7.71
C ALA A 227 -0.76 5.84 7.21
N HIS A 228 -0.38 6.13 5.97
CA HIS A 228 0.92 5.71 5.40
C HIS A 228 2.11 6.27 6.15
N ASN A 229 2.08 7.58 6.42
CA ASN A 229 3.10 8.27 7.20
C ASN A 229 3.16 7.72 8.62
N MET A 230 2.00 7.49 9.25
CA MET A 230 1.92 6.92 10.59
C MET A 230 2.51 5.49 10.65
N ALA A 231 2.21 4.64 9.66
CA ALA A 231 2.76 3.29 9.59
C ALA A 231 4.29 3.32 9.40
N LYS A 232 4.80 4.21 8.55
CA LYS A 232 6.24 4.44 8.38
C LYS A 232 6.90 4.94 9.66
N TRP A 233 6.30 5.92 10.34
CA TRP A 233 6.81 6.47 11.58
C TRP A 233 6.87 5.41 12.68
N ALA A 234 5.80 4.62 12.83
CA ALA A 234 5.72 3.53 13.81
C ALA A 234 6.79 2.46 13.55
N LYS A 235 7.02 2.11 12.27
CA LYS A 235 8.10 1.18 11.89
C LYS A 235 9.48 1.74 12.21
N LEU A 236 9.75 3.01 11.89
CA LEU A 236 11.04 3.65 12.14
C LEU A 236 11.38 3.67 13.63
N HIS A 237 10.39 4.01 14.47
CA HIS A 237 10.56 4.13 15.92
C HIS A 237 10.26 2.84 16.69
N ASN A 238 9.85 1.78 15.98
CA ASN A 238 9.46 0.50 16.57
C ASN A 238 8.36 0.63 17.64
N VAL A 239 7.40 1.54 17.43
CA VAL A 239 6.30 1.83 18.35
C VAL A 239 5.06 1.02 17.97
N THR A 240 4.37 0.47 18.97
CA THR A 240 3.10 -0.25 18.83
C THR A 240 2.19 0.08 20.01
N GLY A 241 0.87 0.05 19.79
CA GLY A 241 -0.14 0.43 20.77
C GLY A 241 -0.71 1.82 20.50
N ASP A 242 -1.36 2.38 21.52
CA ASP A 242 -1.83 3.76 21.52
C ASP A 242 -0.68 4.73 21.35
N ILE A 243 -0.94 5.79 20.59
CA ILE A 243 0.08 6.77 20.21
C ILE A 243 -0.13 8.05 21.00
N ASP A 244 0.93 8.47 21.69
CA ASP A 244 0.98 9.80 22.27
C ASP A 244 1.14 10.84 21.15
N LEU A 245 0.04 11.55 20.86
CA LEU A 245 -0.03 12.56 19.82
C LEU A 245 0.92 13.75 20.08
N GLY A 246 1.33 13.98 21.34
CA GLY A 246 2.28 15.04 21.71
C GLY A 246 3.74 14.70 21.42
N ALA A 247 4.07 13.42 21.24
CA ALA A 247 5.43 12.93 21.00
C ALA A 247 5.76 12.73 19.51
N ILE A 248 4.83 13.06 18.61
CA ILE A 248 4.96 12.78 17.17
C ILE A 248 5.62 13.94 16.42
N GLU A 249 6.47 13.57 15.45
CA GLU A 249 7.08 14.51 14.53
C GLU A 249 6.06 15.25 13.66
N VAL A 250 6.34 16.53 13.39
CA VAL A 250 5.53 17.35 12.49
C VAL A 250 5.43 16.70 11.11
N GLY A 251 4.23 16.68 10.55
CA GLY A 251 3.96 16.14 9.21
C GLY A 251 3.58 14.67 9.16
N VAL A 252 3.76 13.87 10.23
CA VAL A 252 3.32 12.46 10.27
C VAL A 252 1.82 12.34 10.00
N PHE A 253 1.01 13.23 10.54
CA PHE A 253 -0.44 13.25 10.29
C PHE A 253 -0.84 14.13 9.09
N SER A 254 0.08 14.49 8.20
CA SER A 254 -0.27 15.22 6.96
C SER A 254 -1.19 14.38 6.09
N ASN A 255 -2.20 15.03 5.50
CA ASN A 255 -3.10 14.42 4.52
C ASN A 255 -2.65 14.69 3.08
N GLU A 256 -1.60 15.49 2.88
CA GLU A 256 -1.25 16.06 1.57
C GLU A 256 0.10 15.56 1.07
N GLU A 257 1.02 15.27 1.99
CA GLU A 257 2.40 14.97 1.67
C GLU A 257 2.91 13.76 2.44
N GLU A 258 3.87 13.07 1.83
CA GLU A 258 4.59 11.98 2.48
C GLU A 258 5.56 12.53 3.51
N TRP A 259 5.50 12.00 4.74
CA TRP A 259 6.42 12.37 5.80
C TRP A 259 7.80 11.78 5.55
N ILE A 260 8.82 12.62 5.74
CA ILE A 260 10.23 12.28 5.60
C ILE A 260 10.91 12.49 6.96
N PRO A 261 11.51 11.45 7.56
CA PRO A 261 12.19 11.57 8.84
C PRO A 261 13.27 12.65 8.81
N GLY A 262 13.27 13.54 9.80
CA GLY A 262 14.28 14.59 9.94
C GLY A 262 14.17 15.76 8.94
N ALA A 263 13.14 15.81 8.10
CA ALA A 263 12.83 17.02 7.35
C ALA A 263 12.42 18.13 8.34
N LYS A 264 13.19 19.22 8.39
CA LYS A 264 12.77 20.40 9.16
C LYS A 264 11.50 20.95 8.50
N GLY A 265 10.39 20.92 9.23
CA GLY A 265 9.15 21.54 8.78
C GLY A 265 9.44 22.98 8.34
N ILE A 266 9.03 23.32 7.12
CA ILE A 266 9.06 24.71 6.66
C ILE A 266 7.96 25.39 7.47
N GLY A 267 8.36 26.14 8.49
CA GLY A 267 7.46 26.93 9.33
C GLY A 267 6.85 28.11 8.60
#